data_AF-A0A413T5I5-F1
#
_entry.id   AF-A0A413T5I5-F1
#
_cell.length_a   1.000
_cell.length_b   1.000
_cell.length_c   1.000
_cell.angle_alpha   90.00
_cell.angle_beta   90.00
_cell.angle_gamma   90.00
#
_symmetry.space_group_name_H-M   'P 1'
#
loop_
_entity.id
_entity.type
_entity.pdbx_description
1 polymer ?
#
loop_
_entity_poly.entity_id
_entity_poly.type
_entity_poly.pdbx_seq_one_letter_code
_entity_poly.pdbx_strand_id
1 'polypeptide(L)'
;MKKVINLTILSTIILSLTFIPAIQTNAASKVNITYYSSNGYFKAKLNRSKRKITIKNKINKKRGYAPAIRREGYAFNGWYTKKKGGKKYSASTIITTKQKLYPHWIKKYKINTNYFVPVGMTCYSLSDYESYWGKLEIVKSKKHTDNYDYTLKNSKGDIFYVGTGVVSIDSNYTFTYNYKFSDMDCKLKNLINIKKPTNFKKFLKKLGVKYYNYDSSDKYLDFVCGKTHFPKDTYDTDMVWIIYLNEKNQVTPDTVVSFDPNDEWEHY
;
A
#
# COMPACT_ATOMS: atom_id res chain seq x y z
N MET A 1 -74.40 0.54 -81.62
CA MET A 1 -74.02 -0.85 -81.25
C MET A 1 -72.96 -0.80 -80.17
N LYS A 2 -73.17 -1.55 -79.08
CA LYS A 2 -72.21 -2.04 -78.05
C LYS A 2 -71.20 -1.03 -77.47
N LYS A 3 -71.49 -0.45 -76.30
CA LYS A 3 -71.18 -0.94 -74.93
C LYS A 3 -69.71 -0.72 -74.49
N VAL A 4 -69.57 0.33 -73.69
CA VAL A 4 -68.64 0.58 -72.57
C VAL A 4 -67.93 -0.66 -72.03
N ILE A 5 -66.60 -0.58 -71.91
CA ILE A 5 -65.85 -1.04 -70.72
C ILE A 5 -64.64 -0.10 -70.58
N ASN A 6 -64.63 0.75 -69.56
CA ASN A 6 -63.37 1.22 -69.00
C ASN A 6 -63.48 1.22 -67.48
N LEU A 7 -62.71 0.31 -66.90
CA LEU A 7 -62.65 -0.08 -65.51
C LEU A 7 -61.93 1.04 -64.73
N THR A 8 -62.63 1.72 -63.82
CA THR A 8 -61.98 2.61 -62.85
C THR A 8 -62.13 2.00 -61.46
N ILE A 9 -61.07 1.32 -61.03
CA ILE A 9 -60.90 0.83 -59.66
C ILE A 9 -60.56 2.06 -58.81
N LEU A 10 -61.50 2.50 -57.99
CA LEU A 10 -61.27 3.53 -56.98
C LEU A 10 -60.57 2.86 -55.77
N SER A 11 -59.24 2.90 -55.74
CA SER A 11 -58.47 2.46 -54.55
C SER A 11 -58.27 3.66 -53.64
N THR A 12 -59.07 3.76 -52.58
CA THR A 12 -58.88 4.73 -51.50
C THR A 12 -57.85 4.19 -50.51
N ILE A 13 -56.58 4.57 -50.69
CA ILE A 13 -55.55 4.33 -49.67
C ILE A 13 -55.74 5.39 -48.57
N ILE A 14 -56.39 5.02 -47.48
CA ILE A 14 -56.42 5.83 -46.25
C ILE A 14 -55.07 5.62 -45.56
N LEU A 15 -54.14 6.55 -45.79
CA LEU A 15 -52.87 6.61 -45.06
C LEU A 15 -53.14 7.23 -43.67
N SER A 16 -53.51 6.40 -42.69
CA SER A 16 -53.60 6.86 -41.30
C SER A 16 -52.20 7.04 -40.71
N LEU A 17 -51.62 8.24 -40.87
CA LEU A 17 -50.48 8.66 -40.07
C LEU A 17 -50.94 8.77 -38.61
N THR A 18 -50.73 7.71 -37.83
CA THR A 18 -50.77 7.82 -36.37
C THR A 18 -49.55 8.63 -35.96
N PHE A 19 -49.78 9.92 -35.68
CA PHE A 19 -48.76 10.80 -35.13
C PHE A 19 -48.49 10.34 -33.69
N ILE A 20 -47.56 9.41 -33.51
CA ILE A 20 -47.04 9.09 -32.17
C ILE A 20 -46.33 10.36 -31.70
N PRO A 21 -46.79 11.06 -30.64
CA PRO A 21 -46.05 12.18 -30.11
C PRO A 21 -44.70 11.63 -29.66
N ALA A 22 -43.62 12.09 -30.30
CA ALA A 22 -42.29 11.82 -29.80
C ALA A 22 -42.20 12.43 -28.40
N ILE A 23 -42.33 11.60 -27.35
CA ILE A 23 -42.04 12.02 -25.99
C ILE A 23 -40.56 12.42 -26.03
N GLN A 24 -40.28 13.72 -26.00
CA GLN A 24 -38.92 14.20 -25.82
C GLN A 24 -38.43 13.65 -24.48
N THR A 25 -37.64 12.59 -24.53
CA THR A 25 -36.91 12.13 -23.36
C THR A 25 -35.88 13.20 -23.06
N ASN A 26 -36.21 14.10 -22.13
CA ASN A 26 -35.32 15.17 -21.72
C ASN A 26 -33.96 14.57 -21.36
N ALA A 27 -32.92 14.97 -22.09
CA ALA A 27 -31.57 14.51 -21.83
C ALA A 27 -31.24 14.85 -20.36
N ALA A 28 -30.96 13.82 -19.56
CA ALA A 28 -30.70 13.99 -18.13
C ALA A 28 -29.65 15.09 -17.91
N SER A 29 -30.02 16.13 -17.16
CA SER A 29 -29.15 17.27 -16.87
C SER A 29 -27.82 16.81 -16.30
N LYS A 30 -26.72 17.39 -16.79
CA LYS A 30 -25.35 17.03 -16.39
C LYS A 30 -24.70 18.17 -15.61
N VAL A 31 -23.87 17.80 -14.66
CA VAL A 31 -23.11 18.74 -13.83
C VAL A 31 -21.62 18.39 -13.80
N ASN A 32 -20.78 19.42 -13.71
CA ASN A 32 -19.33 19.28 -13.75
C ASN A 32 -18.75 19.02 -12.36
N ILE A 33 -17.90 18.00 -12.27
CA ILE A 33 -17.04 17.73 -11.11
C ILE A 33 -15.59 17.96 -11.55
N THR A 34 -14.90 18.88 -10.89
CA THR A 34 -13.50 19.22 -11.20
C THR A 34 -12.58 18.66 -10.13
N TYR A 35 -11.67 17.79 -10.53
CA TYR A 35 -10.61 17.23 -9.70
C TYR A 35 -9.31 18.00 -9.95
N TYR A 36 -8.69 18.52 -8.90
CA TYR A 36 -7.40 19.22 -8.99
C TYR A 36 -6.25 18.27 -8.70
N SER A 37 -5.12 18.37 -9.41
CA SER A 37 -3.95 17.54 -9.10
C SER A 37 -3.16 18.09 -7.90
N SER A 38 -3.26 19.40 -7.65
CA SER A 38 -2.44 20.12 -6.67
C SER A 38 -0.96 19.79 -6.86
N ASN A 39 -0.28 19.29 -5.82
CA ASN A 39 1.14 18.93 -5.86
C ASN A 39 1.37 17.47 -6.32
N GLY A 40 0.34 16.79 -6.81
CA GLY A 40 0.43 15.44 -7.40
C GLY A 40 0.14 15.46 -8.90
N TYR A 41 0.05 14.27 -9.49
CA TYR A 41 -0.26 14.04 -10.89
C TYR A 41 -1.25 12.89 -11.07
N PHE A 42 -2.12 12.99 -12.08
CA PHE A 42 -3.07 11.92 -12.41
C PHE A 42 -2.32 10.72 -13.02
N LYS A 43 -2.67 9.50 -12.60
CA LYS A 43 -1.98 8.27 -13.06
C LYS A 43 -2.22 8.02 -14.56
N ALA A 44 -3.40 8.36 -15.08
CA ALA A 44 -3.74 8.18 -16.48
C ALA A 44 -2.83 9.02 -17.39
N LYS A 45 -2.19 8.38 -18.39
CA LYS A 45 -1.18 8.99 -19.28
C LYS A 45 -1.65 10.31 -19.89
N LEU A 46 -2.87 10.33 -20.46
CA LEU A 46 -3.48 11.51 -21.10
C LEU A 46 -3.75 12.69 -20.15
N ASN A 47 -3.71 12.46 -18.83
CA ASN A 47 -4.01 13.48 -17.84
C ASN A 47 -2.80 13.85 -16.96
N ARG A 48 -1.63 13.25 -17.20
CA ARG A 48 -0.46 13.38 -16.30
C ARG A 48 0.05 14.81 -16.17
N SER A 49 0.03 15.58 -17.26
CA SER A 49 0.42 17.00 -17.29
C SER A 49 -0.68 17.95 -16.80
N LYS A 50 -1.93 17.47 -16.66
CA LYS A 50 -3.07 18.33 -16.34
C LYS A 50 -3.11 18.69 -14.85
N ARG A 51 -3.24 19.98 -14.54
CA ARG A 51 -3.44 20.49 -13.17
C ARG A 51 -4.85 20.26 -12.62
N LYS A 52 -5.81 20.00 -13.50
CA LYS A 52 -7.18 19.63 -13.15
C LYS A 52 -7.82 18.83 -14.29
N ILE A 53 -8.80 18.00 -13.97
CA ILE A 53 -9.69 17.36 -14.93
C ILE A 53 -11.14 17.58 -14.52
N THR A 54 -12.01 17.74 -15.52
CA THR A 54 -13.45 17.92 -15.31
C THR A 54 -14.19 16.73 -15.89
N ILE A 55 -15.13 16.18 -15.11
CA ILE A 55 -15.97 15.06 -15.52
C ILE A 55 -17.43 15.48 -15.38
N LYS A 56 -18.21 15.25 -16.45
CA LYS A 56 -19.66 15.46 -16.45
C LYS A 56 -20.35 14.27 -15.78
N ASN A 57 -21.24 14.54 -14.82
CA ASN A 57 -22.05 13.54 -14.13
C ASN A 57 -23.53 13.86 -14.32
N LYS A 58 -24.40 12.85 -14.43
CA LYS A 58 -25.86 13.07 -14.39
C LYS A 58 -26.26 13.60 -13.01
N ILE A 59 -27.14 14.60 -12.96
CA ILE A 59 -27.69 15.11 -11.70
C ILE A 59 -28.45 13.98 -10.98
N ASN A 60 -28.42 13.99 -9.64
CA ASN A 60 -29.08 13.01 -8.77
C ASN A 60 -28.59 11.57 -8.96
N LYS A 61 -27.42 11.37 -9.58
CA LYS A 61 -26.77 10.06 -9.71
C LYS A 61 -25.44 10.05 -8.97
N LYS A 62 -25.09 8.89 -8.44
CA LYS A 62 -23.75 8.61 -7.90
C LYS A 62 -22.73 8.78 -9.02
N ARG A 63 -21.58 9.37 -8.72
CA ARG A 63 -20.50 9.47 -9.71
C ARG A 63 -19.69 8.17 -9.82
N GLY A 64 -19.54 7.41 -8.74
CA GLY A 64 -18.62 6.27 -8.72
C GLY A 64 -17.17 6.70 -8.53
N TYR A 65 -16.23 5.90 -9.05
CA TYR A 65 -14.81 6.06 -8.75
C TYR A 65 -14.21 7.39 -9.22
N ALA A 66 -13.40 7.96 -8.35
CA ALA A 66 -12.64 9.16 -8.63
C ALA A 66 -11.32 8.82 -9.36
N PRO A 67 -10.74 9.79 -10.10
CA PRO A 67 -9.46 9.60 -10.77
C PRO A 67 -8.35 9.19 -9.81
N ALA A 68 -7.53 8.23 -10.24
CA ALA A 68 -6.35 7.83 -9.50
C ALA A 68 -5.24 8.88 -9.65
N ILE A 69 -4.62 9.24 -8.52
CA ILE A 69 -3.62 10.30 -8.42
C ILE A 69 -2.43 9.82 -7.58
N ARG A 70 -1.22 10.30 -7.89
CA ARG A 70 0.00 10.00 -7.15
C ARG A 70 0.77 11.27 -6.80
N ARG A 71 1.52 11.21 -5.69
CA ARG A 71 2.47 12.23 -5.25
C ARG A 71 3.65 11.52 -4.58
N GLU A 72 4.85 11.75 -5.09
CA GLU A 72 6.05 11.08 -4.56
C GLU A 72 6.27 11.43 -3.08
N GLY A 73 6.59 10.42 -2.27
CA GLY A 73 6.74 10.54 -0.81
C GLY A 73 5.43 10.65 -0.01
N TYR A 74 4.25 10.57 -0.65
CA TYR A 74 2.96 10.66 0.04
C TYR A 74 2.00 9.54 -0.35
N ALA A 75 1.21 9.08 0.63
CA ALA A 75 0.07 8.22 0.42
C ALA A 75 -1.19 9.06 0.16
N PHE A 76 -2.01 8.64 -0.81
CA PHE A 76 -3.27 9.31 -1.12
C PHE A 76 -4.29 9.07 -0.01
N ASN A 77 -4.81 10.15 0.59
CA ASN A 77 -5.80 10.04 1.67
C ASN A 77 -7.24 9.98 1.16
N GLY A 78 -7.52 10.66 0.06
CA GLY A 78 -8.84 10.82 -0.51
C GLY A 78 -9.02 12.17 -1.20
N TRP A 79 -10.13 12.31 -1.90
CA TRP A 79 -10.60 13.56 -2.49
C TRP A 79 -11.46 14.31 -1.48
N TYR A 80 -11.33 15.64 -1.40
CA TYR A 80 -12.03 16.48 -0.42
C TYR A 80 -12.57 17.75 -1.06
N THR A 81 -13.64 18.30 -0.50
CA THR A 81 -14.27 19.54 -1.03
C THR A 81 -13.45 20.81 -0.83
N LYS A 82 -12.39 20.77 -0.01
CA LYS A 82 -11.48 21.91 0.25
C LYS A 82 -10.02 21.46 0.22
N LYS A 83 -9.11 22.38 -0.11
CA LYS A 83 -7.64 22.13 -0.10
C LYS A 83 -7.13 21.70 1.28
N LYS A 84 -7.67 22.30 2.34
CA LYS A 84 -7.45 21.94 3.75
C LYS A 84 -8.83 21.70 4.39
N GLY A 85 -8.96 20.61 5.15
CA GLY A 85 -10.25 20.17 5.71
C GLY A 85 -11.29 19.84 4.63
N GLY A 86 -12.56 20.13 4.91
CA GLY A 86 -13.68 19.82 4.02
C GLY A 86 -14.19 18.40 4.17
N LYS A 87 -15.27 18.08 3.43
CA LYS A 87 -15.89 16.77 3.46
C LYS A 87 -15.14 15.83 2.52
N LYS A 88 -14.84 14.62 2.99
CA LYS A 88 -14.25 13.56 2.17
C LYS A 88 -15.27 13.10 1.12
N TYR A 89 -14.87 13.09 -0.13
CA TYR A 89 -15.65 12.58 -1.23
C TYR A 89 -15.63 11.05 -1.24
N SER A 90 -16.79 10.45 -1.52
CA SER A 90 -16.98 9.00 -1.66
C SER A 90 -17.54 8.68 -3.05
N ALA A 91 -17.27 7.48 -3.55
CA ALA A 91 -17.88 6.99 -4.79
C ALA A 91 -19.42 6.93 -4.70
N SER A 92 -19.96 6.81 -3.49
CA SER A 92 -21.39 6.82 -3.20
C SER A 92 -22.01 8.22 -3.12
N THR A 93 -21.23 9.29 -3.23
CA THR A 93 -21.74 10.66 -3.16
C THR A 93 -22.69 10.94 -4.34
N ILE A 94 -23.92 11.33 -4.02
CA ILE A 94 -24.91 11.79 -5.00
C ILE A 94 -24.53 13.21 -5.43
N ILE A 95 -24.46 13.44 -6.74
CA ILE A 95 -24.04 14.71 -7.28
C ILE A 95 -25.26 15.50 -7.73
N THR A 96 -25.53 16.59 -7.01
CA THR A 96 -26.64 17.51 -7.29
C THR A 96 -26.15 18.82 -7.91
N THR A 97 -24.93 19.24 -7.56
CA THR A 97 -24.36 20.54 -7.94
C THR A 97 -22.90 20.42 -8.40
N LYS A 98 -22.37 21.52 -8.97
CA LYS A 98 -20.97 21.59 -9.40
C LYS A 98 -20.05 21.49 -8.19
N GLN A 99 -19.01 20.66 -8.29
CA GLN A 99 -18.09 20.41 -7.18
C GLN A 99 -16.63 20.50 -7.59
N LYS A 100 -15.81 21.03 -6.67
CA LYS A 100 -14.35 21.05 -6.78
C LYS A 100 -13.79 20.10 -5.73
N LEU A 101 -12.90 19.21 -6.17
CA LEU A 101 -12.29 18.19 -5.33
C LEU A 101 -10.77 18.32 -5.33
N TYR A 102 -10.20 18.23 -4.14
CA TYR A 102 -8.78 18.40 -3.87
C TYR A 102 -8.21 17.14 -3.21
N PRO A 103 -7.01 16.70 -3.61
CA PRO A 103 -6.42 15.51 -3.07
C PRO A 103 -5.78 15.84 -1.72
N HIS A 104 -6.11 15.04 -0.71
CA HIS A 104 -5.40 15.08 0.57
C HIS A 104 -4.34 13.99 0.61
N TRP A 105 -3.23 14.29 1.27
CA TRP A 105 -2.03 13.47 1.26
C TRP A 105 -1.55 13.20 2.67
N ILE A 106 -1.02 12.00 2.92
CA ILE A 106 -0.34 11.64 4.16
C ILE A 106 1.13 11.41 3.82
N LYS A 107 2.04 12.10 4.50
CA LYS A 107 3.49 11.90 4.31
C LYS A 107 3.87 10.47 4.72
N LYS A 108 4.57 9.76 3.83
CA LYS A 108 5.02 8.39 4.10
C LYS A 108 6.14 8.36 5.14
N TYR A 109 6.34 7.19 5.75
CA TYR A 109 7.54 6.93 6.53
C TYR A 109 8.75 6.78 5.61
N LYS A 110 9.93 7.16 6.11
CA LYS A 110 11.22 6.77 5.51
C LYS A 110 11.64 5.46 6.21
N ILE A 111 11.84 4.41 5.43
CA ILE A 111 12.27 3.09 5.91
C ILE A 111 13.80 3.03 5.82
N ASN A 112 14.44 2.52 6.85
CA ASN A 112 15.86 2.18 6.86
C ASN A 112 16.04 0.73 6.41
N THR A 113 16.32 0.55 5.11
CA THR A 113 16.45 -0.78 4.50
C THR A 113 17.79 -1.47 4.80
N ASN A 114 18.73 -0.79 5.47
CA ASN A 114 20.01 -1.39 5.86
C ASN A 114 19.84 -2.61 6.76
N TYR A 115 18.73 -2.70 7.49
CA TYR A 115 18.41 -3.88 8.30
C TYR A 115 18.07 -5.12 7.47
N PHE A 116 17.58 -4.95 6.23
CA PHE A 116 17.18 -6.08 5.37
C PHE A 116 18.39 -6.75 4.74
N VAL A 117 19.39 -5.96 4.35
CA VAL A 117 20.56 -6.41 3.60
C VAL A 117 21.31 -7.55 4.31
N PRO A 118 21.67 -7.45 5.60
CA PRO A 118 22.40 -8.52 6.28
C PRO A 118 21.63 -9.82 6.45
N VAL A 119 20.29 -9.78 6.40
CA VAL A 119 19.47 -10.99 6.52
C VAL A 119 19.74 -11.94 5.35
N GLY A 120 19.95 -11.38 4.15
CA GLY A 120 20.28 -12.17 2.96
C GLY A 120 21.77 -12.45 2.79
N MET A 121 22.66 -11.73 3.47
CA MET A 121 24.08 -11.75 3.15
C MET A 121 24.94 -12.78 3.90
N THR A 122 25.79 -13.40 3.09
CA THR A 122 27.24 -13.72 3.24
C THR A 122 28.14 -13.18 4.37
N CYS A 123 27.87 -13.20 5.68
CA CYS A 123 28.79 -12.59 6.69
C CYS A 123 29.79 -13.56 7.38
N TYR A 124 31.10 -13.26 7.39
CA TYR A 124 32.15 -14.14 7.95
C TYR A 124 32.72 -13.67 9.30
N SER A 125 32.33 -12.48 9.75
CA SER A 125 32.68 -11.94 11.06
C SER A 125 31.54 -11.13 11.65
N LEU A 126 31.55 -10.91 12.97
CA LEU A 126 30.58 -10.00 13.60
C LEU A 126 30.70 -8.59 13.01
N SER A 127 31.92 -8.15 12.68
CA SER A 127 32.21 -6.83 12.10
C SER A 127 31.53 -6.59 10.75
N ASP A 128 31.24 -7.64 9.97
CA ASP A 128 30.53 -7.48 8.68
C ASP A 128 29.12 -6.92 8.90
N TYR A 129 28.46 -7.34 9.99
CA TYR A 129 27.14 -6.88 10.39
C TYR A 129 27.15 -5.45 10.93
N GLU A 130 28.24 -5.01 11.55
CA GLU A 130 28.30 -3.73 12.26
C GLU A 130 28.14 -2.53 11.33
N SER A 131 28.50 -2.67 10.05
CA SER A 131 28.26 -1.65 9.02
C SER A 131 26.76 -1.36 8.79
N TYR A 132 25.89 -2.32 9.11
CA TYR A 132 24.44 -2.23 8.94
C TYR A 132 23.71 -2.02 10.27
N TRP A 133 24.06 -2.82 11.27
CA TRP A 133 23.37 -2.88 12.56
C TRP A 133 23.98 -1.97 13.62
N GLY A 134 25.15 -1.38 13.35
CA GLY A 134 25.98 -0.65 14.31
C GLY A 134 26.81 -1.62 15.17
N LYS A 135 27.65 -1.08 16.05
CA LYS A 135 28.48 -1.88 16.95
C LYS A 135 27.63 -2.89 17.74
N LEU A 136 28.08 -4.15 17.78
CA LEU A 136 27.36 -5.26 18.38
C LEU A 136 28.08 -5.75 19.65
N GLU A 137 27.30 -6.09 20.66
CA GLU A 137 27.77 -6.69 21.91
C GLU A 137 27.08 -8.05 22.10
N ILE A 138 27.84 -9.08 22.46
CA ILE A 138 27.28 -10.39 22.83
C ILE A 138 26.68 -10.27 24.23
N VAL A 139 25.36 -10.38 24.32
CA VAL A 139 24.60 -10.33 25.58
C VAL A 139 24.46 -11.73 26.17
N LYS A 140 24.34 -12.75 25.32
CA LYS A 140 24.17 -14.14 25.72
C LYS A 140 24.76 -15.06 24.66
N SER A 141 25.34 -16.17 25.10
CA SER A 141 25.73 -17.28 24.25
C SER A 141 25.18 -18.59 24.82
N LYS A 142 24.88 -19.54 23.93
CA LYS A 142 24.51 -20.91 24.31
C LYS A 142 25.20 -21.89 23.38
N LYS A 143 25.94 -22.84 23.96
CA LYS A 143 26.53 -23.97 23.25
C LYS A 143 25.49 -25.09 23.10
N HIS A 144 25.43 -25.68 21.93
CA HIS A 144 24.74 -26.94 21.66
C HIS A 144 25.74 -27.98 21.14
N THR A 145 25.25 -29.14 20.70
CA THR A 145 26.10 -30.23 20.19
C THR A 145 26.92 -29.79 18.97
N ASP A 146 26.27 -29.14 17.99
CA ASP A 146 26.88 -28.84 16.68
C ASP A 146 26.84 -27.35 16.30
N ASN A 147 26.38 -26.49 17.20
CA ASN A 147 26.24 -25.05 16.96
C ASN A 147 26.33 -24.21 18.25
N TYR A 148 26.52 -22.90 18.06
CA TYR A 148 26.33 -21.89 19.11
C TYR A 148 25.27 -20.89 18.68
N ASP A 149 24.42 -20.50 19.63
CA ASP A 149 23.47 -19.39 19.44
C ASP A 149 23.94 -18.18 20.25
N TYR A 150 23.84 -17.01 19.64
CA TYR A 150 24.19 -15.73 20.26
C TYR A 150 23.01 -14.78 20.23
N THR A 151 22.80 -14.10 21.34
CA THR A 151 21.96 -12.91 21.42
C THR A 151 22.87 -11.70 21.44
N LEU A 152 22.75 -10.87 20.41
CA LEU A 152 23.54 -9.66 20.22
C LEU A 152 22.66 -8.44 20.48
N LYS A 153 23.28 -7.34 20.91
CA LYS A 153 22.61 -6.06 21.09
C LYS A 153 23.43 -4.93 20.49
N ASN A 154 22.76 -3.98 19.85
CA ASN A 154 23.40 -2.74 19.41
C ASN A 154 23.17 -1.58 20.39
N SER A 155 23.87 -0.46 20.17
CA SER A 155 23.72 0.76 20.96
C SER A 155 22.32 1.40 20.91
N LYS A 156 21.48 1.02 19.93
CA LYS A 156 20.10 1.48 19.79
C LYS A 156 19.10 0.63 20.56
N GLY A 157 19.56 -0.45 21.19
CA GLY A 157 18.74 -1.39 21.95
C GLY A 157 17.95 -2.39 21.08
N ASP A 158 18.34 -2.56 19.81
CA ASP A 158 17.86 -3.66 18.97
C ASP A 158 18.57 -4.96 19.36
N ILE A 159 17.89 -6.10 19.20
CA ILE A 159 18.39 -7.43 19.53
C ILE A 159 18.49 -8.25 18.25
N PHE A 160 19.57 -9.00 18.09
CA PHE A 160 19.84 -9.84 16.92
C PHE A 160 20.18 -11.25 17.37
N TYR A 161 19.67 -12.25 16.67
CA TYR A 161 19.88 -13.66 16.96
C TYR A 161 20.66 -14.29 15.81
N VAL A 162 21.88 -14.75 16.11
CA VAL A 162 22.77 -15.37 15.12
C VAL A 162 23.27 -16.72 15.63
N GLY A 163 23.33 -17.70 14.74
CA GLY A 163 23.90 -19.01 15.00
C GLY A 163 25.21 -19.22 14.25
N THR A 164 26.12 -20.00 14.82
CA THR A 164 27.35 -20.48 14.17
C THR A 164 27.39 -21.99 14.13
N GLY A 165 28.17 -22.59 13.24
CA GLY A 165 28.43 -24.04 13.26
C GLY A 165 29.23 -24.49 14.49
N VAL A 166 29.89 -25.66 14.39
CA VAL A 166 30.55 -26.41 15.48
C VAL A 166 31.51 -25.59 16.37
N VAL A 167 32.02 -24.45 15.90
CA VAL A 167 33.00 -23.61 16.61
C VAL A 167 32.39 -22.27 17.02
N SER A 168 32.76 -21.78 18.22
CA SER A 168 32.30 -20.52 18.78
C SER A 168 32.91 -19.29 18.08
N ILE A 169 32.36 -18.10 18.35
CA ILE A 169 33.02 -16.83 18.04
C ILE A 169 34.32 -16.76 18.85
N ASP A 170 35.44 -16.51 18.20
CA ASP A 170 36.75 -16.42 18.86
C ASP A 170 37.00 -15.01 19.46
N SER A 171 38.19 -14.81 20.05
CA SER A 171 38.58 -13.53 20.65
C SER A 171 38.69 -12.37 19.65
N ASN A 172 38.70 -12.65 18.34
CA ASN A 172 38.79 -11.66 17.27
C ASN A 172 37.44 -11.41 16.59
N TYR A 173 36.34 -11.94 17.14
CA TYR A 173 35.00 -11.83 16.56
C TYR A 173 34.87 -12.44 15.16
N THR A 174 35.73 -13.41 14.82
CA THR A 174 35.68 -14.16 13.56
C THR A 174 34.82 -15.41 13.70
N PHE A 175 34.01 -15.73 12.67
CA PHE A 175 33.24 -16.97 12.63
C PHE A 175 34.07 -18.08 12.00
N THR A 176 34.11 -19.23 12.65
CA THR A 176 34.97 -20.34 12.22
C THR A 176 34.30 -21.28 11.20
N TYR A 177 32.96 -21.34 11.11
CA TYR A 177 32.20 -22.00 10.02
C TYR A 177 30.76 -21.44 9.90
N ASN A 178 30.21 -21.48 8.68
CA ASN A 178 28.93 -20.91 8.18
C ASN A 178 27.90 -20.49 9.26
N TYR A 179 27.62 -19.19 9.28
CA TYR A 179 26.60 -18.54 10.10
C TYR A 179 25.20 -18.81 9.54
N LYS A 180 24.21 -18.68 10.42
CA LYS A 180 22.80 -18.59 10.05
C LYS A 180 22.20 -17.41 10.79
N PHE A 181 21.74 -16.40 10.05
CA PHE A 181 20.78 -15.45 10.61
C PHE A 181 19.60 -16.26 11.15
N SER A 182 19.18 -15.99 12.38
CA SER A 182 18.02 -16.66 12.97
C SER A 182 16.83 -15.72 13.01
N ASP A 183 16.97 -14.57 13.65
CA ASP A 183 15.90 -13.57 13.78
C ASP A 183 16.51 -12.23 14.25
N MET A 184 15.70 -11.19 14.31
CA MET A 184 16.07 -9.88 14.85
C MET A 184 14.84 -9.10 15.32
N ASP A 185 14.95 -8.55 16.52
CA ASP A 185 13.95 -7.70 17.16
C ASP A 185 14.42 -6.24 17.20
N CYS A 186 13.83 -5.40 16.37
CA CYS A 186 14.17 -4.00 16.26
C CYS A 186 13.11 -3.07 16.85
N LYS A 187 13.53 -1.96 17.46
CA LYS A 187 12.58 -0.90 17.83
C LYS A 187 12.12 -0.17 16.58
N LEU A 188 10.82 0.01 16.42
CA LEU A 188 10.22 0.62 15.23
C LEU A 188 10.81 2.01 14.88
N LYS A 189 11.17 2.81 15.89
CA LYS A 189 11.85 4.11 15.71
C LYS A 189 13.23 4.04 15.05
N ASN A 190 13.91 2.90 15.13
CA ASN A 190 15.21 2.66 14.48
C ASN A 190 15.04 2.28 13.01
N LEU A 191 13.88 1.73 12.65
CA LEU A 191 13.53 1.31 11.30
C LEU A 191 12.84 2.42 10.49
N ILE A 192 12.03 3.24 11.15
CA ILE A 192 11.28 4.33 10.52
C ILE A 192 11.23 5.60 11.35
N ASN A 193 10.97 6.73 10.70
CA ASN A 193 10.81 8.03 11.35
C ASN A 193 9.45 8.23 12.06
N ILE A 194 9.03 7.26 12.88
CA ILE A 194 7.87 7.38 13.78
C ILE A 194 8.25 8.17 15.04
N LYS A 195 7.34 9.04 15.52
CA LYS A 195 7.59 9.90 16.70
C LYS A 195 6.53 9.80 17.79
N LYS A 196 5.41 9.14 17.52
CA LYS A 196 4.28 9.05 18.44
C LYS A 196 3.42 7.84 18.15
N PRO A 197 2.63 7.37 19.13
CA PRO A 197 1.65 6.32 18.92
C PRO A 197 0.75 6.60 17.72
N THR A 198 0.56 5.59 16.87
CA THR A 198 -0.17 5.70 15.62
C THR A 198 -1.07 4.49 15.43
N ASN A 199 -2.36 4.71 15.21
CA ASN A 199 -3.30 3.64 14.86
C ASN A 199 -2.80 2.83 13.65
N PHE A 200 -2.88 1.50 13.74
CA PHE A 200 -2.22 0.60 12.79
C PHE A 200 -2.65 0.83 11.33
N LYS A 201 -3.94 1.10 11.05
CA LYS A 201 -4.42 1.41 9.69
C LYS A 201 -3.74 2.65 9.11
N LYS A 202 -3.53 3.67 9.94
CA LYS A 202 -2.80 4.89 9.54
C LYS A 202 -1.30 4.61 9.38
N PHE A 203 -0.74 3.75 10.21
CA PHE A 203 0.65 3.30 10.13
C PHE A 203 0.92 2.55 8.82
N LEU A 204 0.16 1.50 8.52
CA LEU A 204 0.24 0.72 7.27
C LEU A 204 0.10 1.63 6.04
N LYS A 205 -0.87 2.54 6.06
CA LYS A 205 -1.05 3.53 4.99
C LYS A 205 0.16 4.45 4.80
N LYS A 206 0.85 4.82 5.89
CA LYS A 206 2.07 5.64 5.85
C LYS A 206 3.28 4.85 5.37
N LEU A 207 3.35 3.55 5.62
CA LEU A 207 4.32 2.67 4.97
C LEU A 207 3.98 2.47 3.47
N GLY A 208 2.70 2.55 3.13
CA GLY A 208 2.23 2.24 1.78
C GLY A 208 1.95 0.75 1.58
N VAL A 209 1.84 0.01 2.68
CA VAL A 209 1.42 -1.40 2.72
C VAL A 209 -0.04 -1.48 2.30
N LYS A 210 -0.35 -2.44 1.43
CA LYS A 210 -1.70 -2.67 0.90
C LYS A 210 -2.34 -3.94 1.44
N TYR A 211 -1.53 -4.99 1.59
CA TYR A 211 -1.92 -6.30 2.07
C TYR A 211 -1.17 -6.54 3.37
N TYR A 212 -1.87 -7.07 4.36
CA TYR A 212 -1.37 -7.37 5.69
C TYR A 212 -2.31 -8.40 6.34
N ASN A 213 -1.78 -9.28 7.18
CA ASN A 213 -2.61 -10.15 8.00
C ASN A 213 -2.79 -9.51 9.38
N TYR A 214 -3.99 -9.59 9.94
CA TYR A 214 -4.29 -8.99 11.25
C TYR A 214 -5.17 -9.91 12.08
N ASP A 215 -4.62 -10.41 13.17
CA ASP A 215 -5.38 -11.10 14.21
C ASP A 215 -5.72 -10.12 15.33
N SER A 216 -7.02 -9.90 15.53
CA SER A 216 -7.51 -8.99 16.56
C SER A 216 -7.42 -9.54 17.98
N SER A 217 -7.32 -10.86 18.13
CA SER A 217 -7.24 -11.58 19.42
C SER A 217 -5.86 -11.36 20.03
N ASP A 218 -4.82 -11.62 19.24
CA ASP A 218 -3.42 -11.50 19.69
C ASP A 218 -2.82 -10.12 19.42
N LYS A 219 -3.60 -9.21 18.82
CA LYS A 219 -3.11 -7.91 18.33
C LYS A 219 -1.93 -8.07 17.37
N TYR A 220 -1.86 -9.21 16.70
CA TYR A 220 -0.82 -9.59 15.78
C TYR A 220 -1.06 -8.95 14.42
N LEU A 221 0.01 -8.45 13.82
CA LEU A 221 0.02 -7.82 12.52
C LEU A 221 1.29 -8.24 11.78
N ASP A 222 1.13 -8.81 10.59
CA ASP A 222 2.24 -9.05 9.67
C ASP A 222 2.00 -8.46 8.28
N PHE A 223 3.10 -8.13 7.61
CA PHE A 223 3.09 -7.66 6.23
C PHE A 223 4.50 -7.58 5.66
N VAL A 224 4.61 -7.73 4.35
CA VAL A 224 5.86 -7.47 3.62
C VAL A 224 6.20 -5.97 3.65
N CYS A 225 7.39 -5.63 4.15
CA CYS A 225 7.89 -4.25 4.25
C CYS A 225 9.06 -3.95 3.30
N GLY A 226 9.71 -4.99 2.79
CA GLY A 226 10.82 -4.89 1.86
C GLY A 226 11.20 -6.26 1.33
N LYS A 227 12.43 -6.36 0.82
CA LYS A 227 13.00 -7.61 0.35
C LYS A 227 14.47 -7.71 0.77
N THR A 228 14.97 -8.93 0.82
CA THR A 228 16.39 -9.26 0.95
C THR A 228 16.78 -10.23 -0.18
N HIS A 229 18.07 -10.49 -0.37
CA HIS A 229 18.54 -11.42 -1.39
C HIS A 229 19.60 -12.35 -0.80
N PHE A 230 19.34 -13.65 -0.86
CA PHE A 230 20.30 -14.67 -0.47
C PHE A 230 21.17 -15.06 -1.67
N PRO A 231 22.51 -15.10 -1.53
CA PRO A 231 23.43 -15.40 -2.65
C PRO A 231 23.18 -16.72 -3.38
N LYS A 232 22.48 -17.67 -2.76
CA LYS A 232 22.15 -18.96 -3.36
C LYS A 232 20.86 -18.95 -4.18
N ASP A 233 20.06 -17.90 -4.07
CA ASP A 233 18.75 -17.81 -4.66
C ASP A 233 18.79 -16.97 -5.95
N THR A 234 17.86 -17.23 -6.86
CA THR A 234 17.75 -16.50 -8.14
C THR A 234 16.76 -15.34 -8.06
N TYR A 235 16.14 -15.13 -6.90
CA TYR A 235 15.09 -14.15 -6.67
C TYR A 235 15.31 -13.44 -5.33
N ASP A 236 14.55 -12.36 -5.13
CA ASP A 236 14.54 -11.62 -3.88
C ASP A 236 13.50 -12.22 -2.93
N THR A 237 13.91 -12.42 -1.68
CA THR A 237 13.04 -12.89 -0.61
C THR A 237 12.28 -11.77 0.07
N ASP A 238 10.98 -11.96 0.29
CA ASP A 238 10.17 -10.97 0.96
C ASP A 238 10.57 -10.83 2.44
N MET A 239 10.65 -9.59 2.91
CA MET A 239 10.94 -9.30 4.31
C MET A 239 9.65 -8.94 5.03
N VAL A 240 9.14 -9.89 5.79
CA VAL A 240 7.91 -9.78 6.56
C VAL A 240 8.24 -9.14 7.90
N TRP A 241 7.49 -8.09 8.23
CA TRP A 241 7.52 -7.49 9.56
C TRP A 241 6.42 -8.09 10.40
N ILE A 242 6.78 -8.63 11.55
CA ILE A 242 5.85 -9.15 12.54
C ILE A 242 5.79 -8.15 13.71
N ILE A 243 4.58 -7.72 14.06
CA ILE A 243 4.34 -6.65 15.03
C ILE A 243 3.14 -6.99 15.91
N TYR A 244 3.30 -6.78 17.22
CA TYR A 244 2.20 -6.79 18.18
C TYR A 244 1.76 -5.35 18.50
N LEU A 245 0.46 -5.07 18.34
CA LEU A 245 -0.12 -3.77 18.65
C LEU A 245 -0.42 -3.66 20.14
N ASN A 246 -0.46 -2.42 20.66
CA ASN A 246 -0.96 -2.19 22.01
C ASN A 246 -2.50 -2.31 22.10
N GLU A 247 -3.05 -2.26 23.31
CA GLU A 247 -4.49 -2.31 23.61
C GLU A 247 -5.36 -1.32 22.80
N LYS A 248 -4.78 -0.21 22.34
CA LYS A 248 -5.47 0.81 21.55
C LYS A 248 -5.38 0.55 20.04
N ASN A 249 -4.90 -0.62 19.62
CA ASN A 249 -4.57 -0.99 18.24
C ASN A 249 -3.61 0.02 17.59
N GLN A 250 -2.54 0.38 18.31
CA GLN A 250 -1.52 1.33 17.87
C GLN A 250 -0.13 0.70 17.92
N VAL A 251 0.71 1.15 17.00
CA VAL A 251 2.17 1.02 17.13
C VAL A 251 2.73 2.26 17.80
N THR A 252 3.81 2.10 18.55
CA THR A 252 4.56 3.16 19.22
C THR A 252 6.00 3.21 18.69
N PRO A 253 6.77 4.27 18.97
CA PRO A 253 8.19 4.30 18.63
C PRO A 253 8.99 3.10 19.18
N ASP A 254 8.60 2.55 20.32
CA ASP A 254 9.31 1.44 20.99
C ASP A 254 8.68 0.06 20.74
N THR A 255 7.65 -0.01 19.89
CA THR A 255 7.10 -1.28 19.41
C THR A 255 8.23 -2.10 18.78
N VAL A 256 8.33 -3.35 19.18
CA VAL A 256 9.27 -4.32 18.61
C VAL A 256 8.74 -4.79 17.26
N VAL A 257 9.65 -4.92 16.31
CA VAL A 257 9.42 -5.47 14.98
C VAL A 257 10.36 -6.65 14.81
N SER A 258 9.80 -7.85 14.66
CA SER A 258 10.54 -9.07 14.34
C SER A 258 10.55 -9.27 12.83
N PHE A 259 11.60 -9.90 12.31
CA PHE A 259 11.91 -9.96 10.87
C PHE A 259 11.86 -11.40 10.40
N ASP A 260 10.96 -11.70 9.48
CA ASP A 260 10.81 -13.03 8.89
C ASP A 260 11.10 -12.96 7.37
N PRO A 261 12.29 -13.39 6.89
CA PRO A 261 12.55 -13.60 5.47
C PRO A 261 11.70 -14.78 4.99
N ASN A 262 10.67 -14.50 4.19
CA ASN A 262 9.65 -15.49 3.86
C ASN A 262 9.16 -15.36 2.42
N ASP A 263 9.40 -16.39 1.62
CA ASP A 263 9.05 -16.45 0.19
C ASP A 263 7.64 -16.96 -0.09
N GLU A 264 6.97 -17.48 0.93
CA GLU A 264 5.63 -18.04 0.87
C GLU A 264 4.62 -17.18 1.63
N TRP A 265 4.98 -15.93 1.99
CA TRP A 265 4.06 -15.05 2.69
C TRP A 265 2.83 -14.76 1.82
N GLU A 266 1.67 -15.15 2.32
CA GLU A 266 0.38 -14.90 1.69
C GLU A 266 -0.53 -14.06 2.60
N HIS A 267 -1.35 -13.24 1.95
CA HIS A 267 -2.43 -12.52 2.63
C HIS A 267 -3.67 -13.41 2.69
N TYR A 268 -4.25 -13.58 3.88
CA TYR A 268 -5.52 -14.27 4.08
C TYR A 268 -6.71 -13.34 4.40
#